data_AF-A0A1B8GB69-F1
#
_entry.id   AF-A0A1B8GB69-F1
#
_cell.length_a   1.000
_cell.length_b   1.000
_cell.length_c   1.000
_cell.angle_alpha   90.00
_cell.angle_beta   90.00
_cell.angle_gamma   90.00
#
_symmetry.space_group_name_H-M   'P 1'
#
loop_
_entity.id
_entity.type
_entity.pdbx_description
1 polymer ?
#
loop_
_entity_poly.entity_id
_entity_poly.type
_entity_poly.pdbx_seq_one_letter_code
_entity_poly.pdbx_strand_id
1 'polypeptide(L)'
;MPRPRTHDSENCWQSVTDPRKRKQIQDRLAQRARRQRLAVQHHAASSPTTGANCHTSTQESSALGAAARQVIPSTRVVVPLTPNSALDPALDLHQDIPTTVYAALFTNGVILSLPCAYASPLPSCSPPYPDAPPDLQPTALQLSTPHARWIDRFPFPRMRDNFILMTVGEEEGVGAASLRVLDQEAFIGDLFCMESFVIREGGQAWDSADWTIGKRFQEKWGWLFC
;
A
#
# COMPACT_ATOMS: atom_id res chain seq x y z
N MET A 1 -8.61 -12.30 -33.80
CA MET A 1 -7.68 -13.00 -32.90
C MET A 1 -6.48 -12.10 -32.62
N PRO A 2 -6.37 -11.45 -31.43
CA PRO A 2 -5.19 -10.66 -31.11
C PRO A 2 -4.03 -11.60 -30.76
N ARG A 3 -2.83 -11.33 -31.30
CA ARG A 3 -1.60 -12.09 -31.00
C ARG A 3 -1.16 -11.87 -29.54
N PRO A 4 -0.63 -12.90 -28.86
CA PRO A 4 -0.06 -12.73 -27.52
C PRO A 4 1.18 -11.84 -27.61
N ARG A 5 1.24 -10.76 -26.80
CA ARG A 5 2.45 -9.95 -26.66
C ARG A 5 3.44 -10.73 -25.80
N THR A 6 4.56 -11.11 -26.40
CA THR A 6 5.61 -11.99 -25.84
C THR A 6 6.40 -11.39 -24.67
N HIS A 7 6.03 -10.20 -24.16
CA HIS A 7 6.79 -9.51 -23.11
C HIS A 7 6.26 -9.76 -21.68
N ASP A 8 4.99 -10.17 -21.54
CA ASP A 8 4.37 -10.36 -20.22
C ASP A 8 4.70 -11.74 -19.60
N SER A 9 5.01 -12.74 -20.43
CA SER A 9 5.34 -14.09 -19.96
C SER A 9 6.73 -14.22 -19.33
N GLU A 10 7.68 -13.34 -19.67
CA GLU A 10 9.05 -13.42 -19.16
C GLU A 10 9.19 -12.95 -17.70
N ASN A 11 8.25 -12.13 -17.21
CA ASN A 11 8.24 -11.63 -15.84
C ASN A 11 7.35 -12.45 -14.89
N CYS A 12 6.57 -13.39 -15.43
CA CYS A 12 5.72 -14.29 -14.66
C CYS A 12 6.54 -15.44 -14.08
N TRP A 13 7.06 -15.23 -12.87
CA TRP A 13 7.93 -16.20 -12.18
C TRP A 13 7.14 -17.35 -11.52
N GLN A 14 5.83 -17.21 -11.32
CA GLN A 14 4.97 -18.23 -10.70
C GLN A 14 4.75 -19.45 -11.60
N SER A 15 4.61 -19.26 -12.91
CA SER A 15 4.47 -20.37 -13.87
C SER A 15 5.80 -21.07 -14.21
N VAL A 16 6.92 -20.58 -13.68
CA VAL A 16 8.24 -21.14 -13.93
C VAL A 16 8.50 -22.27 -12.94
N THR A 17 8.37 -23.51 -13.41
CA THR A 17 8.57 -24.73 -12.62
C THR A 17 10.06 -24.95 -12.28
N ASP A 18 10.97 -24.48 -13.14
CA ASP A 18 12.42 -24.60 -12.96
C ASP A 18 12.93 -23.57 -11.93
N PRO A 19 13.46 -24.03 -10.76
CA PRO A 19 13.96 -23.13 -9.71
C PRO A 19 15.08 -22.20 -10.19
N ARG A 20 15.93 -22.63 -11.14
CA ARG A 20 17.05 -21.82 -11.64
C ARG A 20 16.57 -20.69 -12.52
N LYS A 21 15.61 -20.96 -13.42
CA LYS A 21 14.98 -19.92 -14.26
C LYS A 21 14.20 -18.91 -13.42
N ARG A 22 13.48 -19.39 -12.39
CA ARG A 22 12.79 -18.51 -11.43
C ARG A 22 13.77 -17.57 -10.74
N LYS A 23 14.88 -18.10 -10.21
CA LYS A 23 15.95 -17.30 -9.60
C LYS A 23 16.55 -16.30 -10.59
N GLN A 24 16.77 -16.69 -11.84
CA GLN A 24 17.33 -15.79 -12.86
C GLN A 24 16.39 -14.61 -13.17
N ILE A 25 15.08 -14.85 -13.26
CA ILE A 25 14.07 -13.79 -13.46
C ILE A 25 14.03 -12.87 -12.22
N GLN A 26 14.05 -13.45 -11.02
CA GLN A 26 14.10 -12.71 -9.76
C GLN A 26 15.37 -11.85 -9.65
N ASP A 27 16.55 -12.37 -9.99
CA ASP A 27 17.84 -11.66 -9.95
C ASP A 27 17.90 -10.54 -11.00
N ARG A 28 17.33 -10.77 -12.19
CA ARG A 28 17.21 -9.74 -13.24
C ARG A 28 16.35 -8.56 -12.76
N LEU A 29 15.19 -8.85 -12.18
CA LEU A 29 14.33 -7.83 -11.59
C LEU A 29 15.04 -7.17 -10.38
N ALA A 30 15.79 -7.95 -9.57
CA ALA A 30 16.90 -7.60 -8.65
C ALA A 30 17.62 -6.33 -9.01
N GLN A 31 18.42 -6.56 -10.04
CA GLN A 31 19.37 -5.63 -10.55
C GLN A 31 18.68 -4.42 -11.18
N ARG A 32 17.51 -4.59 -11.82
CA ARG A 32 16.71 -3.47 -12.33
C ARG A 32 16.32 -2.49 -11.21
N ALA A 33 15.75 -2.98 -10.10
CA ALA A 33 15.36 -2.13 -8.97
C ALA A 33 16.57 -1.42 -8.33
N ARG A 34 17.69 -2.14 -8.14
CA ARG A 34 18.93 -1.56 -7.62
C ARG A 34 19.49 -0.47 -8.53
N ARG A 35 19.54 -0.70 -9.84
CA ARG A 35 20.01 0.29 -10.83
C ARG A 35 19.12 1.54 -10.85
N GLN A 36 17.80 1.37 -10.73
CA GLN A 36 16.88 2.50 -10.62
C GLN A 36 17.15 3.35 -9.36
N ARG A 37 17.37 2.72 -8.19
CA ARG A 37 17.74 3.45 -6.95
C ARG A 37 19.02 4.26 -7.12
N LEU A 38 20.07 3.63 -7.69
CA LEU A 38 21.35 4.30 -7.94
C LEU A 38 21.21 5.45 -8.96
N ALA A 39 20.37 5.29 -9.98
CA ALA A 39 20.11 6.33 -10.96
C ALA A 39 19.36 7.53 -10.36
N VAL A 40 18.35 7.28 -9.51
CA VAL A 40 17.63 8.36 -8.78
C VAL A 40 18.56 9.09 -7.82
N GLN A 41 19.42 8.37 -7.09
CA GLN A 41 20.43 8.98 -6.21
C GLN A 41 21.43 9.84 -7.00
N HIS A 42 21.89 9.36 -8.15
CA HIS A 42 22.79 10.11 -9.02
C HIS A 42 22.11 11.37 -9.62
N HIS A 43 20.83 11.27 -10.02
CA HIS A 43 20.06 12.41 -10.50
C HIS A 43 19.76 13.45 -9.41
N ALA A 44 19.50 13.01 -8.17
CA ALA A 44 19.31 13.89 -7.03
C ALA A 44 20.62 14.62 -6.66
N ALA A 45 21.77 13.96 -6.78
CA ALA A 45 23.09 14.56 -6.53
C ALA A 45 23.55 15.51 -7.66
N SER A 46 23.03 15.38 -8.88
CA SER A 46 23.40 16.23 -10.03
C SER A 46 22.49 17.45 -10.24
N SER A 47 21.49 17.67 -9.39
CA SER A 47 20.58 18.82 -9.50
C SER A 47 21.15 20.03 -8.76
N PRO A 48 21.26 21.23 -9.36
CA PRO A 48 21.82 22.40 -8.69
C PRO A 48 20.86 22.93 -7.62
N THR A 49 21.30 22.86 -6.36
CA THR A 49 20.63 23.36 -5.15
C THR A 49 20.45 24.88 -5.21
N THR A 50 19.21 25.36 -5.23
CA THR A 50 18.85 26.71 -4.74
C THR A 50 18.40 26.58 -3.30
N GLY A 51 19.14 27.23 -2.39
CA GLY A 51 19.09 26.98 -0.96
C GLY A 51 17.88 27.57 -0.23
N ALA A 52 17.56 26.93 0.89
CA ALA A 52 16.89 27.56 2.02
C ALA A 52 17.48 26.96 3.30
N ASN A 53 18.37 27.71 3.94
CA ASN A 53 18.83 27.48 5.31
C ASN A 53 17.67 27.70 6.27
N CYS A 54 17.46 26.79 7.24
CA CYS A 54 16.82 27.18 8.49
C CYS A 54 17.73 26.80 9.66
N HIS A 55 17.90 27.77 10.55
CA HIS A 55 18.95 27.83 11.56
C HIS A 55 18.49 27.13 12.84
N THR A 56 19.33 26.23 13.34
CA THR A 56 19.28 25.69 14.70
C THR A 56 19.61 26.80 15.69
N SER A 57 18.72 27.09 16.65
CA SER A 57 19.02 27.95 17.79
C SER A 57 18.79 27.19 19.09
N THR A 58 19.90 26.85 19.72
CA THR A 58 20.05 26.37 21.09
C THR A 58 19.98 27.57 22.02
N GLN A 59 19.10 27.56 23.03
CA GLN A 59 19.24 28.42 24.21
C GLN A 59 18.89 27.64 25.48
N GLU A 60 19.94 27.39 26.28
CA GLU A 60 19.85 27.13 27.73
C GLU A 60 19.76 28.48 28.46
N SER A 61 18.95 28.57 29.53
CA SER A 61 19.26 29.34 30.75
C SER A 61 18.25 29.07 31.89
N SER A 62 18.77 28.37 32.90
CA SER A 62 18.57 28.45 34.36
C SER A 62 17.42 29.23 35.02
N ALA A 63 16.68 28.47 35.86
CA ALA A 63 16.33 28.67 37.28
C ALA A 63 15.61 29.94 37.79
N LEU A 64 14.41 29.76 38.39
CA LEU A 64 14.16 29.83 39.85
C LEU A 64 12.65 29.62 40.15
N GLY A 65 12.37 28.94 41.25
CA GLY A 65 11.04 28.42 41.59
C GLY A 65 10.03 29.46 42.06
N ALA A 66 8.76 29.17 41.77
CA ALA A 66 7.63 29.61 42.57
C ALA A 66 6.55 28.53 42.48
N ALA A 67 6.23 27.93 43.62
CA ALA A 67 5.18 26.94 43.76
C ALA A 67 3.80 27.58 43.50
N ALA A 68 3.09 27.09 42.50
CA ALA A 68 1.66 27.33 42.34
C ALA A 68 0.98 25.99 42.03
N ARG A 69 0.30 25.43 43.03
CA ARG A 69 -0.63 24.30 42.86
C ARG A 69 -1.74 24.74 41.92
N GLN A 70 -1.70 24.31 40.65
CA GLN A 70 -2.87 24.37 39.79
C GLN A 70 -3.57 23.01 39.79
N VAL A 71 -4.81 23.07 40.28
CA VAL A 71 -5.81 22.00 40.29
C VAL A 71 -6.13 21.66 38.82
N ILE A 72 -5.87 20.42 38.42
CA ILE A 72 -6.31 19.90 37.11
C ILE A 72 -7.83 19.67 37.21
N PRO A 73 -8.69 20.36 36.45
CA PRO A 73 -10.07 19.92 36.33
C PRO A 73 -10.06 18.71 35.40
N SER A 74 -10.36 17.53 35.95
CA SER A 74 -10.65 16.34 35.17
C SER A 74 -11.95 16.57 34.39
N THR A 75 -11.85 17.11 33.18
CA THR A 75 -12.95 17.09 32.22
C THR A 75 -13.04 15.68 31.66
N ARG A 76 -13.91 14.86 32.26
CA ARG A 76 -14.40 13.64 31.60
C ARG A 76 -15.06 14.05 30.29
N VAL A 77 -14.41 13.77 29.17
CA VAL A 77 -15.05 13.80 27.85
C VAL A 77 -16.07 12.66 27.85
N VAL A 78 -17.34 12.99 28.07
CA VAL A 78 -18.44 12.06 27.87
C VAL A 78 -18.67 12.00 26.37
N VAL A 79 -18.15 10.96 25.71
CA VAL A 79 -18.54 10.63 24.34
C VAL A 79 -19.96 10.06 24.40
N PRO A 80 -20.96 10.68 23.77
CA PRO A 80 -22.30 10.10 23.75
C PRO A 80 -22.28 8.80 22.93
N LEU A 81 -22.57 7.67 23.56
CA LEU A 81 -22.98 6.46 22.86
C LEU A 81 -24.45 6.63 22.46
N THR A 82 -24.73 7.05 21.23
CA THR A 82 -25.89 6.55 20.45
C THR A 82 -25.66 6.78 18.95
N PRO A 83 -26.09 5.83 18.10
CA PRO A 83 -25.90 5.90 16.67
C PRO A 83 -27.06 6.68 16.04
N ASN A 84 -26.85 7.95 15.68
CA ASN A 84 -27.74 8.58 14.73
C ASN A 84 -27.28 8.16 13.33
N SER A 85 -27.91 7.09 12.82
CA SER A 85 -28.02 6.79 11.40
C SER A 85 -28.84 7.88 10.71
N ALA A 86 -28.23 9.04 10.52
CA ALA A 86 -28.58 9.94 9.43
C ALA A 86 -27.34 9.96 8.55
N LEU A 87 -27.38 9.19 7.46
CA LEU A 87 -26.43 9.38 6.37
C LEU A 87 -26.49 10.87 6.01
N ASP A 88 -25.35 11.55 6.10
CA ASP A 88 -25.23 12.97 5.82
C ASP A 88 -25.70 13.21 4.36
N PRO A 89 -26.71 14.07 4.12
CA PRO A 89 -27.17 14.40 2.76
C PRO A 89 -26.08 15.07 1.89
N ALA A 90 -24.91 15.38 2.46
CA ALA A 90 -23.73 15.82 1.72
C ALA A 90 -23.15 14.77 0.74
N LEU A 91 -23.62 13.51 0.77
CA LEU A 91 -23.24 12.46 -0.20
C LEU A 91 -23.76 12.72 -1.62
N ASP A 92 -24.73 13.60 -1.82
CA ASP A 92 -25.28 13.94 -3.14
C ASP A 92 -24.44 14.97 -3.93
N LEU A 93 -23.32 15.47 -3.37
CA LEU A 93 -22.43 16.42 -4.05
C LEU A 93 -21.11 15.77 -4.52
N HIS A 94 -21.18 14.61 -5.20
CA HIS A 94 -19.98 13.94 -5.73
C HIS A 94 -20.17 13.16 -7.03
N GLN A 95 -20.91 13.69 -8.00
CA GLN A 95 -21.05 13.02 -9.31
C GLN A 95 -20.00 13.42 -10.38
N ASP A 96 -19.16 14.44 -10.15
CA ASP A 96 -18.24 14.93 -11.19
C ASP A 96 -16.76 14.59 -10.96
N ILE A 97 -16.38 13.95 -9.85
CA ILE A 97 -14.99 13.58 -9.60
C ILE A 97 -14.82 12.09 -9.94
N PRO A 98 -13.97 11.76 -10.94
CA PRO A 98 -13.65 10.38 -11.26
C PRO A 98 -13.12 9.66 -10.01
N THR A 99 -13.57 8.42 -9.80
CA THR A 99 -13.13 7.63 -8.64
C THR A 99 -11.61 7.47 -8.69
N THR A 100 -10.93 8.02 -7.69
CA THR A 100 -9.48 7.89 -7.55
C THR A 100 -9.13 6.52 -6.97
N VAL A 101 -7.89 6.07 -7.18
CA VAL A 101 -7.37 4.86 -6.53
C VAL A 101 -7.51 4.94 -4.99
N TYR A 102 -7.28 6.12 -4.41
CA TYR A 102 -7.45 6.31 -2.97
C TYR A 102 -8.91 6.11 -2.54
N ALA A 103 -9.87 6.73 -3.23
CA ALA A 103 -11.29 6.60 -2.93
C ALA A 103 -11.76 5.14 -3.05
N ALA A 104 -11.26 4.41 -4.05
CA ALA A 104 -11.58 3.00 -4.24
C ALA A 104 -11.00 2.09 -3.15
N LEU A 105 -9.72 2.26 -2.80
CA LEU A 105 -9.10 1.52 -1.68
C LEU A 105 -9.72 1.87 -0.32
N PHE A 106 -10.22 3.10 -0.17
CA PHE A 106 -10.99 3.49 1.01
C PHE A 106 -12.32 2.74 1.06
N THR A 107 -13.08 2.73 -0.04
CA THR A 107 -14.36 2.01 -0.20
C THR A 107 -14.20 0.52 0.10
N ASN A 108 -13.16 -0.12 -0.45
CA ASN A 108 -12.89 -1.54 -0.19
C ASN A 108 -12.57 -1.81 1.28
N GLY A 109 -11.89 -0.88 1.96
CA GLY A 109 -11.67 -1.01 3.40
C GLY A 109 -12.96 -0.89 4.21
N VAL A 110 -13.91 -0.06 3.80
CA VAL A 110 -15.23 0.02 4.44
C VAL A 110 -15.97 -1.31 4.30
N ILE A 111 -15.96 -1.92 3.10
CA ILE A 111 -16.54 -3.25 2.85
C ILE A 111 -15.93 -4.31 3.76
N LEU A 112 -14.60 -4.29 3.92
CA LEU A 112 -13.87 -5.24 4.74
C LEU A 112 -13.86 -4.90 6.24
N SER A 113 -14.58 -3.86 6.65
CA SER A 113 -14.56 -3.33 8.03
C SER A 113 -13.13 -3.08 8.56
N LEU A 114 -12.23 -2.66 7.67
CA LEU A 114 -10.85 -2.34 7.99
C LEU A 114 -10.76 -0.90 8.49
N PRO A 115 -10.20 -0.68 9.69
CA PRO A 115 -9.95 0.68 10.15
C PRO A 115 -8.91 1.34 9.24
N CYS A 116 -8.78 2.68 9.29
CA CYS A 116 -7.84 3.40 8.40
C CYS A 116 -6.44 2.74 8.48
N ALA A 117 -5.65 2.79 7.41
CA ALA A 117 -4.39 2.03 7.32
C ALA A 117 -3.42 2.26 8.49
N TYR A 118 -3.54 3.39 9.20
CA TYR A 118 -2.75 3.74 10.38
C TYR A 118 -3.22 3.11 11.70
N ALA A 119 -4.43 2.55 11.74
CA ALA A 119 -5.07 2.05 12.94
C ALA A 119 -4.76 0.57 13.24
N SER A 120 -4.02 -0.13 12.38
CA SER A 120 -3.54 -1.49 12.62
C SER A 120 -2.01 -1.50 12.72
N PRO A 121 -1.45 -1.21 13.91
CA PRO A 121 -0.01 -1.00 14.07
C PRO A 121 0.83 -2.28 13.93
N LEU A 122 0.20 -3.46 13.95
CA LEU A 122 0.87 -4.76 13.85
C LEU A 122 0.32 -5.58 12.68
N PRO A 123 1.20 -6.33 11.97
CA PRO A 123 0.76 -7.33 11.01
C PRO A 123 -0.19 -8.34 11.64
N SER A 124 -1.24 -8.73 10.90
CA SER A 124 -2.18 -9.77 11.32
C SER A 124 -2.78 -10.49 10.12
N CYS A 125 -3.29 -11.70 10.35
CA CYS A 125 -3.99 -12.46 9.31
C CYS A 125 -5.37 -11.84 9.03
N SER A 126 -5.86 -12.03 7.81
CA SER A 126 -7.25 -11.67 7.49
C SER A 126 -8.21 -12.59 8.24
N PRO A 127 -9.32 -12.06 8.79
CA PRO A 127 -10.48 -12.89 9.11
C PRO A 127 -11.19 -13.32 7.82
N PRO A 128 -12.04 -14.36 7.86
CA PRO A 128 -12.96 -14.64 6.76
C PRO A 128 -13.96 -13.49 6.60
N TYR A 129 -14.23 -13.09 5.36
CA TYR A 129 -15.17 -12.02 5.01
C TYR A 129 -16.35 -12.58 4.21
N PRO A 130 -17.32 -13.26 4.84
CA PRO A 130 -18.35 -14.02 4.11
C PRO A 130 -19.17 -13.17 3.14
N ASP A 131 -19.39 -11.90 3.47
CA ASP A 131 -20.20 -10.98 2.65
C ASP A 131 -19.37 -10.13 1.67
N ALA A 132 -18.04 -10.31 1.65
CA ALA A 132 -17.19 -9.54 0.74
C ALA A 132 -17.38 -9.99 -0.73
N PRO A 133 -17.31 -9.05 -1.68
CA PRO A 133 -17.27 -9.37 -3.10
C PRO A 133 -16.13 -10.33 -3.46
N PRO A 134 -16.24 -11.12 -4.55
CA PRO A 134 -15.29 -12.18 -4.89
C PRO A 134 -13.82 -11.75 -4.89
N ASP A 135 -13.51 -10.59 -5.49
CA ASP A 135 -12.14 -10.09 -5.63
C ASP A 135 -11.57 -9.47 -4.34
N LEU A 136 -12.41 -9.22 -3.34
CA LEU A 136 -12.02 -8.82 -1.98
C LEU A 136 -12.00 -9.96 -0.97
N GLN A 137 -12.45 -11.16 -1.35
CA GLN A 137 -12.32 -12.33 -0.49
C GLN A 137 -10.84 -12.56 -0.12
N PRO A 138 -10.54 -12.96 1.13
CA PRO A 138 -9.17 -13.19 1.55
C PRO A 138 -8.64 -14.47 0.87
N THR A 139 -7.40 -14.43 0.42
CA THR A 139 -6.71 -15.61 -0.10
C THR A 139 -6.31 -16.56 1.02
N ALA A 140 -5.95 -17.81 0.66
CA ALA A 140 -5.41 -18.76 1.63
C ALA A 140 -4.17 -18.21 2.36
N LEU A 141 -3.29 -17.48 1.63
CA LEU A 141 -2.10 -16.88 2.22
C LEU A 141 -2.46 -15.78 3.23
N GLN A 142 -3.42 -14.92 2.89
CA GLN A 142 -3.90 -13.87 3.77
C GLN A 142 -4.52 -14.40 5.07
N LEU A 143 -5.19 -15.56 5.02
CA LEU A 143 -5.75 -16.23 6.19
C LEU A 143 -4.67 -16.85 7.10
N SER A 144 -3.54 -17.27 6.54
CA SER A 144 -2.50 -17.99 7.28
C SER A 144 -1.26 -17.17 7.65
N THR A 145 -1.07 -16.00 7.03
CA THR A 145 0.19 -15.25 7.12
C THR A 145 -0.06 -13.84 7.64
N PRO A 146 0.52 -13.44 8.79
CA PRO A 146 0.44 -12.08 9.29
C PRO A 146 1.03 -11.07 8.31
N HIS A 147 0.27 -10.04 7.94
CA HIS A 147 0.70 -9.00 7.01
C HIS A 147 0.03 -7.66 7.33
N ALA A 148 0.50 -6.58 6.70
CA ALA A 148 -0.10 -5.27 6.86
C ALA A 148 -1.49 -5.24 6.21
N ARG A 149 -2.55 -5.09 7.02
CA ARG A 149 -3.96 -5.23 6.62
C ARG A 149 -4.41 -4.24 5.53
N TRP A 150 -3.65 -3.18 5.26
CA TRP A 150 -3.96 -2.25 4.16
C TRP A 150 -3.84 -2.92 2.78
N ILE A 151 -3.07 -4.01 2.66
CA ILE A 151 -2.91 -4.80 1.43
C ILE A 151 -4.26 -5.39 0.98
N ASP A 152 -5.15 -5.73 1.91
CA ASP A 152 -6.46 -6.32 1.60
C ASP A 152 -7.40 -5.39 0.83
N ARG A 153 -7.10 -4.09 0.84
CA ARG A 153 -7.92 -3.08 0.15
C ARG A 153 -7.87 -3.23 -1.38
N PHE A 154 -6.87 -3.94 -1.92
CA PHE A 154 -6.74 -4.13 -3.36
C PHE A 154 -7.62 -5.29 -3.84
N PRO A 155 -8.44 -5.09 -4.89
CA PRO A 155 -9.29 -6.13 -5.45
C PRO A 155 -8.49 -7.11 -6.33
N PHE A 156 -7.22 -7.38 -6.02
CA PHE A 156 -6.34 -8.18 -6.87
C PHE A 156 -5.73 -9.33 -6.07
N PRO A 157 -6.42 -10.50 -5.95
CA PRO A 157 -5.98 -11.61 -5.11
C PRO A 157 -4.51 -12.00 -5.31
N ARG A 158 -4.07 -12.13 -6.57
CA ARG A 158 -2.69 -12.48 -6.91
C ARG A 158 -1.67 -11.42 -6.50
N MET A 159 -2.02 -10.15 -6.69
CA MET A 159 -1.17 -9.02 -6.31
C MET A 159 -0.99 -8.98 -4.80
N ARG A 160 -2.07 -9.17 -4.04
CA ARG A 160 -2.05 -9.24 -2.57
C ARG A 160 -1.09 -10.34 -2.10
N ASP A 161 -1.21 -11.55 -2.66
CA ASP A 161 -0.33 -12.67 -2.30
C ASP A 161 1.14 -12.37 -2.60
N ASN A 162 1.43 -11.84 -3.80
CA ASN A 162 2.78 -11.45 -4.18
C ASN A 162 3.33 -10.35 -3.26
N PHE A 163 2.51 -9.40 -2.84
CA PHE A 163 2.91 -8.34 -1.92
C PHE A 163 3.26 -8.91 -0.54
N ILE A 164 2.45 -9.82 -0.01
CA ILE A 164 2.67 -10.48 1.29
C ILE A 164 3.95 -11.29 1.28
N LEU A 165 4.16 -12.13 0.25
CA LEU A 165 5.37 -12.94 0.14
C LEU A 165 6.62 -12.05 0.10
N MET A 166 6.59 -10.92 -0.59
CA MET A 166 7.75 -10.03 -0.74
C MET A 166 7.96 -9.08 0.44
N THR A 167 7.08 -9.10 1.45
CA THR A 167 7.18 -8.27 2.67
C THR A 167 7.39 -9.10 3.93
N VAL A 168 6.99 -10.37 3.94
CA VAL A 168 7.25 -11.31 5.04
C VAL A 168 8.61 -11.95 4.82
N GLY A 169 9.64 -11.42 5.48
CA GLY A 169 11.00 -11.92 5.27
C GLY A 169 12.04 -11.39 6.26
N GLU A 170 11.84 -11.60 7.57
CA GLU A 170 12.90 -11.56 8.60
C GLU A 170 12.57 -12.47 9.81
N GLU A 171 12.02 -13.67 9.62
CA GLU A 171 12.10 -14.69 10.69
C GLU A 171 13.35 -15.55 10.47
N GLU A 172 14.36 -15.30 11.31
CA GLU A 172 15.55 -16.12 11.41
C GLU A 172 15.18 -17.59 11.64
N GLY A 173 15.49 -18.47 10.69
CA GLY A 173 15.66 -19.89 10.99
C GLY A 173 14.73 -20.90 10.30
N VAL A 174 13.89 -20.52 9.34
CA VAL A 174 13.19 -21.52 8.49
C VAL A 174 13.40 -21.20 7.03
N GLY A 175 13.99 -22.15 6.30
CA GLY A 175 14.35 -22.01 4.90
C GLY A 175 13.17 -21.65 3.99
N ALA A 176 13.00 -20.36 3.73
CA ALA A 176 12.38 -19.81 2.54
C ALA A 176 13.24 -18.61 2.13
N ALA A 177 13.57 -18.59 0.84
CA ALA A 177 14.57 -17.71 0.24
C ALA A 177 14.46 -16.24 0.68
N SER A 178 15.61 -15.56 0.74
CA SER A 178 15.77 -14.10 0.84
C SER A 178 14.97 -13.35 -0.24
N LEU A 179 13.65 -13.34 -0.06
CA LEU A 179 12.69 -12.81 -0.99
C LEU A 179 12.77 -11.29 -0.84
N ARG A 180 13.14 -10.66 -1.94
CA ARG A 180 13.45 -9.24 -2.04
C ARG A 180 12.40 -8.40 -1.30
N VAL A 181 12.83 -7.70 -0.26
CA VAL A 181 11.99 -6.75 0.47
C VAL A 181 11.41 -5.75 -0.53
N LEU A 182 10.10 -5.84 -0.75
CA LEU A 182 9.35 -4.87 -1.52
C LEU A 182 9.49 -3.51 -0.85
N ASP A 183 9.87 -2.51 -1.63
CA ASP A 183 9.98 -1.13 -1.16
C ASP A 183 8.59 -0.51 -1.04
N GLN A 184 7.96 -0.69 0.12
CA GLN A 184 6.57 -0.29 0.34
C GLN A 184 6.38 1.21 0.14
N GLU A 185 7.32 2.03 0.62
CA GLU A 185 7.29 3.48 0.44
C GLU A 185 7.38 3.88 -1.04
N ALA A 186 8.27 3.24 -1.81
CA ALA A 186 8.34 3.50 -3.24
C ALA A 186 7.06 3.05 -3.98
N PHE A 187 6.46 1.93 -3.58
CA PHE A 187 5.20 1.46 -4.17
C PHE A 187 4.06 2.43 -3.87
N ILE A 188 3.89 2.83 -2.61
CA ILE A 188 2.85 3.78 -2.17
C ILE A 188 3.06 5.16 -2.80
N GLY A 189 4.30 5.63 -2.90
CA GLY A 189 4.64 6.86 -3.61
C GLY A 189 4.19 6.82 -5.07
N ASP A 190 4.50 5.74 -5.79
CA ASP A 190 4.03 5.60 -7.18
C ASP A 190 2.52 5.37 -7.28
N LEU A 191 1.91 4.70 -6.31
CA LEU A 191 0.47 4.46 -6.28
C LEU A 191 -0.32 5.77 -6.29
N PHE A 192 0.15 6.80 -5.57
CA PHE A 192 -0.57 8.06 -5.40
C PHE A 192 0.00 9.22 -6.21
N CYS A 193 1.28 9.19 -6.58
CA CYS A 193 1.96 10.32 -7.23
C CYS A 193 2.23 10.12 -8.73
N MET A 194 1.73 9.04 -9.33
CA MET A 194 1.71 8.86 -10.79
C MET A 194 0.42 8.17 -11.26
N GLU A 195 0.26 8.05 -12.58
CA GLU A 195 -0.85 7.33 -13.20
C GLU A 195 -0.74 5.82 -12.93
N SER A 196 -1.27 5.39 -11.78
CA SER A 196 -1.17 4.02 -11.26
C SER A 196 -2.30 3.12 -11.75
N PHE A 197 -3.54 3.54 -11.49
CA PHE A 197 -4.75 2.85 -11.90
C PHE A 197 -5.80 3.84 -12.39
N VAL A 198 -6.57 3.41 -13.38
CA VAL A 198 -7.78 4.07 -13.85
C VAL A 198 -8.94 3.13 -13.61
N ILE A 199 -9.97 3.60 -12.92
CA ILE A 199 -11.20 2.84 -12.69
C ILE A 199 -12.21 3.25 -13.76
N ARG A 200 -12.87 2.26 -14.36
CA ARG A 200 -13.88 2.48 -15.40
C ARG A 200 -14.98 3.41 -14.87
N GLU A 201 -15.52 4.26 -15.72
CA GLU A 201 -16.68 5.10 -15.38
C GLU A 201 -17.87 4.22 -14.95
N GLY A 202 -18.42 4.51 -13.77
CA GLY A 202 -19.45 3.68 -13.12
C GLY A 202 -18.96 2.30 -12.66
N GLY A 203 -17.65 2.05 -12.67
CA GLY A 203 -17.03 0.82 -12.20
C GLY A 203 -17.05 0.68 -10.68
N GLN A 204 -16.91 -0.55 -10.20
CA GLN A 204 -16.92 -0.89 -8.78
C GLN A 204 -15.50 -0.96 -8.23
N ALA A 205 -15.30 -0.37 -7.06
CA ALA A 205 -13.99 -0.36 -6.39
C ALA A 205 -13.48 -1.78 -6.07
N TRP A 206 -14.39 -2.72 -5.84
CA TRP A 206 -14.10 -4.09 -5.42
C TRP A 206 -14.06 -5.11 -6.57
N ASP A 207 -14.24 -4.68 -7.82
CA ASP A 207 -14.19 -5.57 -9.00
C ASP A 207 -12.90 -5.29 -9.78
N SER A 208 -12.00 -6.27 -9.85
CA SER A 208 -10.72 -6.12 -10.56
C SER A 208 -10.88 -5.81 -12.04
N ALA A 209 -11.97 -6.25 -12.67
CA ALA A 209 -12.22 -6.05 -14.09
C ALA A 209 -12.50 -4.57 -14.43
N ASP A 210 -12.93 -3.79 -13.44
CA ASP A 210 -13.17 -2.35 -13.59
C ASP A 210 -11.89 -1.51 -13.44
N TRP A 211 -10.75 -2.14 -13.14
CA TRP A 211 -9.48 -1.46 -12.96
C TRP A 211 -8.54 -1.68 -14.15
N THR A 212 -7.97 -0.61 -14.66
CA THR A 212 -6.91 -0.64 -15.67
C THR A 212 -5.61 -0.12 -15.07
N ILE A 213 -4.52 -0.88 -15.20
CA ILE A 213 -3.21 -0.48 -14.71
C ILE A 213 -2.59 0.55 -15.67
N GLY A 214 -2.16 1.69 -15.13
CA GLY A 214 -1.45 2.71 -15.89
C GLY A 214 -0.11 2.19 -16.40
N LYS A 215 0.28 2.59 -17.61
CA LYS A 215 1.42 2.01 -18.35
C LYS A 215 2.73 2.08 -17.56
N ARG A 216 3.07 3.25 -17.00
CA ARG A 216 4.31 3.46 -16.23
C ARG A 216 4.33 2.63 -14.94
N PHE A 217 3.19 2.54 -14.28
CA PHE A 217 3.03 1.72 -13.09
C PHE A 217 3.17 0.24 -13.42
N GLN A 218 2.56 -0.23 -14.52
CA GLN A 218 2.70 -1.60 -15.01
C GLN A 218 4.15 -1.95 -15.37
N GLU A 219 4.91 -1.05 -16.00
CA GLU A 219 6.32 -1.29 -16.35
C GLU A 219 7.21 -1.53 -15.11
N LYS A 220 6.86 -0.91 -13.97
CA LYS A 220 7.63 -1.00 -12.72
C LYS A 220 7.11 -2.08 -11.77
N TRP A 221 5.79 -2.19 -11.64
CA TRP A 221 5.11 -3.00 -10.63
C TRP A 221 4.26 -4.13 -11.22
N GLY A 222 4.13 -4.23 -12.55
CA GLY A 222 3.29 -5.22 -13.23
C GLY A 222 3.65 -6.67 -12.92
N TRP A 223 4.90 -6.94 -12.53
CA TRP A 223 5.33 -8.27 -12.07
C TRP A 223 4.61 -8.74 -10.79
N LEU A 224 4.00 -7.83 -10.02
CA LEU A 224 3.15 -8.20 -8.87
C LEU A 224 1.83 -8.85 -9.31
N PHE A 225 1.40 -8.63 -10.55
CA PHE A 225 0.15 -9.18 -11.10
C PHE A 225 0.36 -10.49 -11.85
N CYS A 226 1.61 -10.98 -11.91
CA CYS A 226 1.97 -12.20 -12.62
C CYS A 226 1.95 -13.43 -11.71
#